data_AF-A0A9P6NT02-F1
#
_entry.id   AF-A0A9P6NT02-F1
#
_cell.length_a   1.000
_cell.length_b   1.000
_cell.length_c   1.000
_cell.angle_alpha   90.00
_cell.angle_beta   90.00
_cell.angle_gamma   90.00
#
_symmetry.space_group_name_H-M   'P 1'
#
loop_
_entity.id
_entity.type
_entity.pdbx_description
1 polymer ?
#
loop_
_entity_poly.entity_id
_entity_poly.type
_entity_poly.pdbx_seq_one_letter_code
_entity_poly.pdbx_strand_id
1 'polypeptide(L)'
;MLRAVHRLLIRIPAGCEDYYYYYLADIYILQCSIRDIMMCKADLKYETTLSMTAIFPAAKIAILEYDNATYFVEFFPGEVYLQSTAYQIKQIVDYDGTMSAYKADGIIRLKGIKNFEIFLCETSGGLLQGSERKRTYDSHKGMFGMVVMMKTLVDTFHFASMDAISAVNLYIVQAH
;
A
#
# COMPACT_ATOMS: atom_id res chain seq x y z
N MET A 1 -9.70 10.56 29.52
CA MET A 1 -9.65 9.95 28.16
C MET A 1 -8.25 9.39 27.99
N LEU A 2 -7.94 8.09 27.92
CA LEU A 2 -8.72 6.90 27.60
C LEU A 2 -8.61 5.87 28.75
N ARG A 3 -9.72 5.62 29.44
CA ARG A 3 -10.00 4.37 30.15
C ARG A 3 -11.12 3.71 29.37
N ALA A 4 -10.79 2.89 28.38
CA ALA A 4 -11.69 1.94 27.74
C ALA A 4 -10.88 1.16 26.69
N VAL A 5 -11.27 -0.11 26.45
CA VAL A 5 -10.73 -1.05 25.46
C VAL A 5 -9.46 -1.78 25.96
N HIS A 6 -9.45 -3.06 26.36
CA HIS A 6 -10.38 -4.18 26.27
C HIS A 6 -10.18 -5.07 27.52
N ARG A 7 -11.23 -5.25 28.35
CA ARG A 7 -11.31 -6.42 29.24
C ARG A 7 -11.98 -7.54 28.45
N LEU A 8 -11.20 -8.52 28.01
CA LEU A 8 -11.74 -9.78 27.52
C LEU A 8 -12.09 -10.64 28.75
N LEU A 9 -13.35 -10.62 29.17
CA LEU A 9 -13.86 -11.48 30.24
C LEU A 9 -14.10 -12.88 29.66
N ILE A 10 -13.08 -13.74 29.72
CA ILE A 10 -13.25 -15.18 29.50
C ILE A 10 -13.71 -15.78 30.83
N ARG A 11 -14.88 -16.42 30.84
CA ARG A 11 -15.40 -17.16 32.01
C ARG A 11 -14.68 -18.50 32.10
N ILE A 12 -13.92 -18.72 33.18
CA ILE A 12 -13.08 -19.90 33.39
C ILE A 12 -13.76 -20.85 34.40
N PRO A 13 -13.75 -22.18 34.17
CA PRO A 13 -14.19 -23.16 35.17
C PRO A 13 -13.24 -23.20 36.37
N ALA A 14 -13.79 -23.36 37.58
CA ALA A 14 -13.02 -23.36 38.82
C ALA A 14 -11.98 -24.49 38.87
N GLY A 15 -10.72 -24.18 39.20
CA GLY A 15 -9.66 -25.18 39.46
C GLY A 15 -8.30 -25.01 38.76
N CYS A 16 -8.10 -23.98 37.90
CA CYS A 16 -6.86 -23.78 37.13
C CYS A 16 -6.13 -22.45 37.43
N GLU A 17 -5.95 -22.09 38.70
CA GLU A 17 -5.40 -20.77 39.10
C GLU A 17 -3.90 -20.60 38.78
N ASP A 18 -3.09 -21.66 38.81
CA ASP A 18 -1.63 -21.55 38.59
C ASP A 18 -1.25 -21.41 37.10
N TYR A 19 -2.01 -22.01 36.19
CA TYR A 19 -1.79 -21.85 34.74
C TYR A 19 -2.21 -20.47 34.21
N TYR A 20 -3.00 -19.73 34.99
CA TYR A 20 -3.50 -18.40 34.65
C TYR A 20 -2.41 -17.33 34.68
N TYR A 21 -1.52 -17.39 35.65
CA TYR A 21 -0.44 -16.41 35.81
C TYR A 21 0.57 -16.49 34.67
N TYR A 22 0.95 -17.70 34.26
CA TYR A 22 1.87 -17.89 33.13
C TYR A 22 1.22 -17.46 31.81
N TYR A 23 -0.03 -17.84 31.56
CA TYR A 23 -0.72 -17.50 30.31
C TYR A 23 -0.96 -15.99 30.16
N LEU A 24 -1.36 -15.30 31.23
CA LEU A 24 -1.51 -13.85 31.20
C LEU A 24 -0.17 -13.11 31.12
N ALA A 25 0.87 -13.62 31.79
CA ALA A 25 2.21 -13.06 31.68
C ALA A 25 2.73 -13.18 30.24
N ASP A 26 2.53 -14.32 29.58
CA ASP A 26 2.93 -14.54 28.19
C ASP A 26 2.18 -13.61 27.22
N ILE A 27 0.86 -13.46 27.39
CA ILE A 27 0.07 -12.51 26.59
C ILE A 27 0.53 -11.07 26.83
N TYR A 28 0.81 -10.71 28.08
CA TYR A 28 1.25 -9.36 28.43
C TYR A 28 2.66 -9.06 27.91
N ILE A 29 3.59 -10.03 27.99
CA ILE A 29 4.94 -9.93 27.41
C ILE A 29 4.86 -9.85 25.89
N LEU A 30 3.96 -10.60 25.25
CA LEU A 30 3.73 -10.51 23.81
C LEU A 30 3.15 -9.15 23.41
N GLN A 31 2.20 -8.61 24.18
CA GLN A 31 1.62 -7.29 23.91
C GLN A 31 2.61 -6.14 24.17
N CYS A 32 3.40 -6.24 25.24
CA CYS A 32 4.48 -5.30 25.53
C CYS A 32 5.56 -5.35 24.45
N SER A 33 6.00 -6.54 24.03
CA SER A 33 6.98 -6.67 22.95
C SER A 33 6.46 -6.16 21.61
N ILE A 34 5.21 -6.43 21.23
CA ILE A 34 4.59 -5.85 20.04
C ILE A 34 4.51 -4.32 20.16
N ARG A 35 4.11 -3.80 21.32
CA ARG A 35 4.06 -2.35 21.55
C ARG A 35 5.45 -1.73 21.47
N ASP A 36 6.46 -2.33 22.08
CA ASP A 36 7.82 -1.83 22.09
C ASP A 36 8.42 -1.88 20.67
N ILE A 37 8.18 -2.95 19.91
CA ILE A 37 8.52 -3.06 18.48
C ILE A 37 7.86 -1.93 17.66
N MET A 38 6.57 -1.64 17.91
CA MET A 38 5.84 -0.59 17.20
C MET A 38 6.25 0.83 17.61
N MET A 39 6.79 0.99 18.82
CA MET A 39 7.26 2.28 19.36
C MET A 39 8.77 2.50 19.16
N CYS A 40 9.50 1.48 18.70
CA CYS A 40 10.89 1.64 18.29
C CYS A 40 11.00 2.64 17.14
N LYS A 41 11.94 3.58 17.27
CA LYS A 41 12.27 4.49 16.17
C LYS A 41 12.83 3.67 15.00
N ALA A 42 12.08 3.59 13.91
CA ALA A 42 12.53 2.86 12.73
C ALA A 42 13.75 3.55 12.09
N ASP A 43 14.74 2.77 11.67
CA ASP A 43 15.86 3.27 10.88
C ASP A 43 15.42 3.41 9.42
N LEU A 44 15.04 4.63 9.04
CA LEU A 44 14.53 4.95 7.70
C LEU A 44 15.63 4.90 6.61
N LYS A 45 16.87 4.57 6.93
CA LYS A 45 17.98 4.44 5.96
C LYS A 45 17.80 3.33 4.94
N TYR A 46 16.90 2.39 5.18
CA TYR A 46 16.59 1.32 4.25
C TYR A 46 15.25 1.60 3.57
N GLU A 47 15.22 1.38 2.27
CA GLU A 47 14.05 1.58 1.39
C GLU A 47 12.81 0.88 1.94
N THR A 48 12.89 -0.42 2.24
CA THR A 48 11.78 -1.19 2.82
C THR A 48 11.27 -0.58 4.12
N THR A 49 12.16 -0.11 4.98
CA THR A 49 11.80 0.49 6.27
C THR A 49 11.12 1.84 6.08
N LEU A 50 11.61 2.67 5.15
CA LEU A 50 10.98 3.92 4.77
C LEU A 50 9.56 3.69 4.21
N SER A 51 9.43 2.74 3.28
CA SER A 51 8.14 2.43 2.66
C SER A 51 7.13 1.91 3.69
N MET A 52 7.52 0.95 4.52
CA MET A 52 6.62 0.31 5.50
C MET A 52 6.27 1.22 6.69
N THR A 53 7.19 2.09 7.12
CA THR A 53 7.00 2.90 8.34
C THR A 53 6.38 4.27 8.06
N ALA A 54 6.72 4.88 6.92
CA ALA A 54 6.30 6.26 6.63
C ALA A 54 5.36 6.33 5.43
N ILE A 55 5.76 5.77 4.28
CA ILE A 55 5.04 6.02 3.02
C ILE A 55 3.71 5.28 2.98
N PHE A 56 3.70 3.97 3.25
CA PHE A 56 2.49 3.16 3.15
C PHE A 56 1.43 3.54 4.17
N PRO A 57 1.75 3.83 5.44
CA PRO A 57 0.77 4.35 6.38
C PRO A 57 0.18 5.69 5.93
N ALA A 58 1.01 6.63 5.45
CA ALA A 58 0.53 7.92 4.95
C ALA A 58 -0.38 7.76 3.73
N ALA A 59 0.00 6.91 2.76
CA ALA A 59 -0.81 6.63 1.58
C ALA A 59 -2.16 5.99 1.94
N LYS A 60 -2.16 5.04 2.89
CA LYS A 60 -3.40 4.44 3.40
C LYS A 60 -4.31 5.47 4.06
N ILE A 61 -3.78 6.34 4.92
CA ILE A 61 -4.58 7.37 5.59
C ILE A 61 -5.17 8.33 4.56
N ALA A 62 -4.36 8.85 3.64
CA ALA A 62 -4.81 9.78 2.61
C ALA A 62 -5.96 9.21 1.76
N ILE A 63 -5.92 7.91 1.49
CA ILE A 63 -6.95 7.24 0.68
C ILE A 63 -8.15 6.79 1.52
N LEU A 64 -7.97 6.43 2.79
CA LEU A 64 -9.09 6.19 3.71
C LEU A 64 -9.87 7.47 4.01
N GLU A 65 -9.22 8.63 4.05
CA GLU A 65 -9.92 9.93 4.14
C GLU A 65 -10.75 10.22 2.87
N TYR A 66 -10.35 9.65 1.72
CA TYR A 66 -11.14 9.66 0.49
C TYR A 66 -12.34 8.70 0.57
N ASP A 67 -12.26 7.65 1.40
CA ASP A 67 -13.26 6.58 1.56
C ASP A 67 -14.37 6.92 2.57
N ASN A 68 -15.00 8.09 2.40
CA ASN A 68 -16.36 8.32 2.91
C ASN A 68 -17.44 7.76 1.97
N ALA A 69 -17.07 7.02 0.91
CA ALA A 69 -17.99 6.58 -0.13
C ALA A 69 -17.60 5.24 -0.80
N THR A 70 -18.25 4.16 -0.35
CA THR A 70 -18.79 3.05 -1.18
C THR A 70 -17.88 2.18 -2.05
N TYR A 71 -16.55 2.40 -2.11
CA TYR A 71 -15.68 1.61 -3.00
C TYR A 71 -14.75 0.70 -2.20
N PHE A 72 -14.67 -0.58 -2.59
CA PHE A 72 -13.73 -1.53 -1.99
C PHE A 72 -12.30 -1.20 -2.45
N VAL A 73 -11.56 -0.50 -1.60
CA VAL A 73 -10.17 -0.08 -1.82
C VAL A 73 -9.22 -1.12 -1.23
N GLU A 74 -8.24 -1.57 -2.01
CA GLU A 74 -7.18 -2.47 -1.54
C GLU A 74 -5.80 -1.89 -1.82
N PHE A 75 -4.95 -1.94 -0.79
CA PHE A 75 -3.53 -1.60 -0.91
C PHE A 75 -2.66 -2.84 -1.03
N PHE A 76 -1.79 -2.83 -2.02
CA PHE A 76 -0.82 -3.88 -2.33
C PHE A 76 0.59 -3.33 -2.10
N PRO A 77 1.23 -3.62 -0.95
CA PRO A 77 2.61 -3.25 -0.70
C PRO A 77 3.60 -4.19 -1.41
N GLY A 78 4.78 -3.65 -1.71
CA GLY A 78 5.91 -4.37 -2.31
C GLY A 78 5.83 -4.44 -3.83
N GLU A 79 6.77 -5.20 -4.41
CA GLU A 79 7.05 -5.46 -5.84
C GLU A 79 5.87 -6.08 -6.61
N VAL A 80 4.77 -5.33 -6.73
CA VAL A 80 3.49 -5.76 -7.27
C VAL A 80 3.38 -5.33 -8.72
N TYR A 81 2.97 -6.27 -9.57
CA TYR A 81 2.77 -5.99 -10.99
C TYR A 81 1.66 -4.96 -11.24
N LEU A 82 1.97 -3.94 -12.03
CA LEU A 82 1.02 -2.94 -12.49
C LEU A 82 0.17 -3.53 -13.64
N GLN A 83 -1.12 -3.73 -13.37
CA GLN A 83 -2.05 -4.37 -14.29
C GLN A 83 -2.30 -3.51 -15.53
N SER A 84 -2.29 -2.19 -15.37
CA SER A 84 -2.39 -1.24 -16.47
C SER A 84 -1.31 -1.47 -17.53
N THR A 85 -0.07 -1.79 -17.13
CA THR A 85 1.02 -2.10 -18.07
C THR A 85 0.77 -3.38 -18.85
N ALA A 86 0.37 -4.44 -18.15
CA ALA A 86 0.03 -5.70 -18.82
C ALA A 86 -1.13 -5.51 -19.80
N TYR A 87 -2.16 -4.75 -19.41
CA TYR A 87 -3.31 -4.45 -20.25
C TYR A 87 -2.90 -3.68 -21.52
N GLN A 88 -2.13 -2.59 -21.38
CA GLN A 88 -1.72 -1.75 -22.51
C GLN A 88 -0.75 -2.47 -23.45
N ILE A 89 0.22 -3.23 -22.93
CA ILE A 89 1.15 -4.01 -23.76
C ILE A 89 0.38 -5.01 -24.61
N LYS A 90 -0.61 -5.71 -24.02
CA LYS A 90 -1.45 -6.65 -24.76
C LYS A 90 -2.18 -5.97 -25.94
N GLN A 91 -2.63 -4.73 -25.78
CA GLN A 91 -3.28 -3.99 -26.87
C GLN A 91 -2.32 -3.62 -28.02
N ILE A 92 -1.03 -3.43 -27.74
CA ILE A 92 -0.06 -2.96 -28.75
C ILE A 92 0.57 -4.12 -29.52
N VAL A 93 0.98 -5.18 -28.82
CA VAL A 93 1.80 -6.25 -29.40
C VAL A 93 1.12 -7.63 -29.38
N ASP A 94 -0.15 -7.71 -28.95
CA ASP A 94 -0.90 -8.97 -28.76
C ASP A 94 -0.11 -10.03 -27.99
N TYR A 95 0.69 -9.55 -27.02
CA TYR A 95 1.59 -10.39 -26.23
C TYR A 95 0.89 -10.79 -24.92
N ASP A 96 0.84 -12.09 -24.65
CA ASP A 96 0.19 -12.69 -23.47
C ASP A 96 1.16 -12.94 -22.30
N GLY A 97 2.45 -12.71 -22.50
CA GLY A 97 3.51 -13.08 -21.57
C GLY A 97 3.68 -12.13 -20.38
N THR A 98 3.95 -12.75 -19.23
CA THR A 98 4.22 -12.14 -17.90
C THR A 98 5.59 -11.47 -17.76
N MET A 99 6.41 -11.44 -18.82
CA MET A 99 7.86 -11.15 -18.79
C MET A 99 8.26 -9.67 -18.95
N SER A 100 7.31 -8.75 -19.12
CA SER A 100 7.58 -7.29 -19.23
C SER A 100 6.80 -6.46 -18.21
N ALA A 101 6.33 -7.11 -17.14
CA ALA A 101 5.42 -6.50 -16.19
C ALA A 101 6.21 -5.60 -15.22
N TYR A 102 6.04 -4.30 -15.40
CA TYR A 102 6.39 -3.26 -14.45
C TYR A 102 5.95 -3.68 -13.04
N LYS A 103 6.87 -3.65 -12.08
CA LYS A 103 6.58 -3.88 -10.66
C LYS A 103 6.72 -2.57 -9.92
N ALA A 104 5.67 -2.18 -9.22
CA ALA A 104 5.69 -1.03 -8.32
C ALA A 104 6.10 -1.44 -6.92
N ASP A 105 6.55 -0.50 -6.09
CA ASP A 105 6.78 -0.75 -4.66
C ASP A 105 5.48 -0.69 -3.85
N GLY A 106 4.43 -0.10 -4.41
CA GLY A 106 3.11 -0.11 -3.80
C GLY A 106 2.03 0.38 -4.76
N ILE A 107 0.86 -0.25 -4.71
CA ILE A 107 -0.28 0.08 -5.57
C ILE A 107 -1.56 0.12 -4.74
N ILE A 108 -2.47 1.06 -5.04
CA ILE A 108 -3.84 1.01 -4.52
C ILE A 108 -4.82 0.83 -5.68
N ARG A 109 -5.76 -0.10 -5.48
CA ARG A 109 -6.78 -0.47 -6.46
C ARG A 109 -8.18 -0.28 -5.92
N LEU A 110 -9.07 0.17 -6.79
CA LEU A 110 -10.51 0.18 -6.59
C LEU A 110 -11.09 -1.14 -7.12
N LYS A 111 -11.27 -2.15 -6.26
CA LYS A 111 -11.87 -3.44 -6.68
C LYS A 111 -13.33 -3.29 -7.06
N GLY A 112 -14.04 -2.36 -6.43
CA GLY A 112 -15.44 -2.06 -6.74
C GLY A 112 -15.67 -1.56 -8.18
N ILE A 113 -14.62 -1.06 -8.84
CA ILE A 113 -14.71 -0.54 -10.21
C ILE A 113 -13.58 -1.14 -11.05
N LYS A 114 -13.86 -2.25 -11.74
CA LYS A 114 -12.97 -2.87 -12.74
C LYS A 114 -11.51 -3.09 -12.28
N ASN A 115 -11.26 -3.23 -10.96
CA ASN A 115 -9.92 -3.32 -10.37
C ASN A 115 -8.98 -2.15 -10.74
N PHE A 116 -9.54 -0.96 -10.92
CA PHE A 116 -8.82 0.19 -11.45
C PHE A 116 -7.71 0.68 -10.50
N GLU A 117 -6.52 0.94 -11.03
CA GLU A 117 -5.34 1.38 -10.29
C GLU A 117 -5.34 2.91 -10.14
N ILE A 118 -5.31 3.42 -8.90
CA ILE A 118 -5.42 4.87 -8.60
C ILE A 118 -4.20 5.45 -7.92
N PHE A 119 -3.31 4.61 -7.41
CA PHE A 119 -2.11 5.02 -6.68
C PHE A 119 -0.92 4.17 -7.12
N LEU A 120 0.21 4.84 -7.30
CA LEU A 120 1.50 4.22 -7.60
C LEU A 120 2.56 4.76 -6.65
N CYS A 121 3.34 3.88 -6.04
CA CYS A 121 4.47 4.23 -5.19
C CYS A 121 5.78 3.66 -5.76
N GLU A 122 6.78 4.51 -5.85
CA GLU A 122 8.17 4.15 -6.14
C GLU A 122 9.09 4.78 -5.10
N THR A 123 9.96 3.97 -4.52
CA THR A 123 10.92 4.35 -3.48
C THR A 123 12.31 4.04 -4.00
N SER A 124 13.10 5.08 -4.22
CA SER A 124 14.41 4.95 -4.87
C SER A 124 15.59 4.69 -3.92
N GLY A 125 15.27 4.42 -2.66
CA GLY A 125 16.23 4.14 -1.60
C GLY A 125 15.67 4.46 -0.22
N GLY A 126 16.52 4.39 0.80
CA GLY A 126 16.16 4.86 2.13
C GLY A 126 16.12 6.39 2.20
N LEU A 127 15.62 6.93 3.30
CA LEU A 127 15.49 8.36 3.49
C LEU A 127 16.85 9.05 3.35
N LEU A 128 16.97 9.97 2.37
CA LEU A 128 18.21 10.67 2.04
C LEU A 128 19.35 9.73 1.61
N GLN A 129 19.01 8.52 1.17
CA GLN A 129 19.95 7.50 0.73
C GLN A 129 19.57 7.01 -0.66
N GLY A 130 20.35 7.39 -1.66
CA GLY A 130 20.16 6.89 -3.01
C GLY A 130 21.15 7.55 -3.96
N SER A 131 21.69 6.77 -4.89
CA SER A 131 22.47 7.36 -5.99
C SER A 131 21.54 8.17 -6.90
N GLU A 132 22.03 9.27 -7.47
CA GLU A 132 21.27 10.05 -8.45
C GLU A 132 20.80 9.18 -9.62
N ARG A 133 21.60 8.19 -10.01
CA ARG A 133 21.24 7.22 -11.05
C ARG A 133 20.00 6.41 -10.68
N LYS A 134 19.93 5.87 -9.46
CA LYS A 134 18.76 5.09 -9.01
C LYS A 134 17.53 5.97 -8.88
N ARG A 135 17.67 7.15 -8.25
CA ARG A 135 16.61 8.16 -8.15
C ARG A 135 16.01 8.51 -9.51
N THR A 136 16.87 8.79 -10.48
CA THR A 136 16.45 9.12 -11.85
C THR A 136 15.75 7.95 -12.52
N TYR A 137 16.28 6.73 -12.39
CA TYR A 137 15.66 5.54 -12.97
C TYR A 137 14.26 5.29 -12.41
N ASP A 138 14.11 5.32 -11.09
CA ASP A 138 12.82 5.10 -10.42
C ASP A 138 11.84 6.26 -10.68
N SER A 139 12.32 7.48 -10.97
CA SER A 139 11.46 8.57 -11.45
C SER A 139 10.86 8.30 -12.81
N HIS A 140 11.69 7.86 -13.75
CA HIS A 140 11.19 7.49 -15.07
C HIS A 140 10.24 6.30 -14.96
N LYS A 141 10.57 5.32 -14.12
CA LYS A 141 9.72 4.16 -13.82
C LYS A 141 8.34 4.64 -13.35
N GLY A 142 8.28 5.42 -12.28
CA GLY A 142 7.03 5.98 -11.75
C GLY A 142 6.23 6.78 -12.79
N MET A 143 6.91 7.63 -13.58
CA MET A 143 6.28 8.41 -14.64
C MET A 143 5.63 7.52 -15.72
N PHE A 144 6.37 6.51 -16.22
CA PHE A 144 5.83 5.60 -17.22
C PHE A 144 4.66 4.77 -16.65
N GLY A 145 4.76 4.32 -15.40
CA GLY A 145 3.66 3.65 -14.71
C GLY A 145 2.40 4.52 -14.69
N MET A 146 2.53 5.81 -14.34
CA MET A 146 1.41 6.75 -14.29
C MET A 146 0.78 7.02 -15.66
N VAL A 147 1.58 7.19 -16.71
CA VAL A 147 1.09 7.39 -18.09
C VAL A 147 0.26 6.19 -18.54
N VAL A 148 0.72 4.99 -18.23
CA VAL A 148 0.03 3.75 -18.57
C VAL A 148 -1.28 3.58 -17.78
N MET A 149 -1.32 3.99 -16.50
CA MET A 149 -2.55 4.04 -15.71
C MET A 149 -3.56 5.03 -16.31
N MET A 150 -3.13 6.23 -16.71
CA MET A 150 -3.99 7.21 -17.38
C MET A 150 -4.55 6.69 -18.69
N LYS A 151 -3.71 6.09 -19.54
CA LYS A 151 -4.18 5.51 -20.81
C LYS A 151 -5.21 4.41 -20.56
N THR A 152 -4.98 3.58 -19.55
CA THR A 152 -5.91 2.52 -19.15
C THR A 152 -7.24 3.08 -18.64
N LEU A 153 -7.24 4.20 -17.92
CA LEU A 153 -8.46 4.91 -17.52
C LEU A 153 -9.29 5.30 -18.75
N VAL A 154 -8.66 5.98 -19.70
CA VAL A 154 -9.32 6.50 -20.91
C VAL A 154 -9.88 5.34 -21.74
N ASP A 155 -9.12 4.26 -21.94
CA ASP A 155 -9.59 3.10 -22.72
C ASP A 155 -10.73 2.36 -22.03
N THR A 156 -10.63 2.21 -20.70
CA THR A 156 -11.62 1.50 -19.89
C THR A 156 -12.96 2.24 -19.87
N PHE A 157 -12.92 3.56 -19.96
CA PHE A 157 -14.08 4.45 -19.98
C PHE A 157 -14.13 5.28 -21.26
N HIS A 158 -13.95 4.64 -22.42
CA HIS A 158 -13.91 5.30 -23.73
C HIS A 158 -15.19 6.06 -24.12
N PHE A 159 -16.31 5.84 -23.43
CA PHE A 159 -17.55 6.61 -23.59
C PHE A 159 -17.72 7.75 -22.58
N ALA A 160 -16.80 7.91 -21.61
CA ALA A 160 -16.87 9.00 -20.64
C ALA A 160 -16.47 10.33 -21.29
N SER A 161 -17.08 11.42 -20.80
CA SER A 161 -16.67 12.76 -21.20
C SER A 161 -15.28 13.11 -20.64
N MET A 162 -14.60 14.06 -21.27
CA MET A 162 -13.34 14.60 -20.76
C MET A 162 -13.49 15.20 -19.36
N ASP A 163 -14.64 15.83 -19.07
CA ASP A 163 -14.93 16.37 -17.74
C ASP A 163 -14.96 15.26 -16.68
N ALA A 164 -15.60 14.11 -16.98
CA ALA A 164 -15.64 12.97 -16.07
C ALA A 164 -14.26 12.33 -15.87
N ILE A 165 -13.46 12.21 -16.93
CA ILE A 165 -12.09 11.66 -16.85
C ILE A 165 -11.19 12.59 -16.04
N SER A 166 -11.27 13.90 -16.26
CA SER A 166 -10.46 14.90 -15.55
C SER A 166 -10.79 15.03 -14.07
N ALA A 167 -11.99 14.60 -13.65
CA ALA A 167 -12.38 14.52 -12.24
C ALA A 167 -11.74 13.33 -11.50
N VAL A 168 -11.14 12.36 -12.21
CA VAL A 168 -10.46 11.22 -11.59
C VAL A 168 -9.05 11.64 -11.15
N ASN A 169 -8.79 11.55 -9.85
CA ASN A 169 -7.46 11.77 -9.30
C ASN A 169 -6.64 10.48 -9.35
N LEU A 170 -5.48 10.54 -10.00
CA LEU A 170 -4.44 9.52 -9.91
C LEU A 170 -3.29 10.06 -9.07
N TYR A 171 -2.81 9.24 -8.14
CA TYR A 171 -1.79 9.61 -7.18
C TYR A 171 -0.49 8.88 -7.47
N ILE A 172 0.61 9.63 -7.46
CA ILE A 172 1.95 9.07 -7.50
C ILE A 172 2.72 9.55 -6.27
N VAL A 173 3.35 8.61 -5.57
CA VAL A 173 4.34 8.93 -4.56
C VAL A 173 5.68 8.47 -5.06
N GLN A 174 6.59 9.43 -5.14
CA GLN A 174 7.99 9.14 -5.36
C GLN A 174 8.81 9.58 -4.16
N ALA A 175 9.52 8.63 -3.57
CA ALA A 175 10.40 8.87 -2.43
C ALA A 175 11.87 8.61 -2.77
N HIS A 176 12.74 9.42 -2.17
CA HIS A 176 14.18 9.48 -2.42
C HIS A 176 14.99 9.53 -1.12
#